data_AF-A0A969FCY7-F1
#
_entry.id   AF-A0A969FCY7-F1
#
_cell.length_a   1.000
_cell.length_b   1.000
_cell.length_c   1.000
_cell.angle_alpha   90.00
_cell.angle_beta   90.00
_cell.angle_gamma   90.00
#
_symmetry.space_group_name_H-M   'P 1'
#
loop_
_entity.id
_entity.type
_entity.pdbx_description
1 polymer ?
#
loop_
_entity_poly.entity_id
_entity_poly.type
_entity_poly.pdbx_seq_one_letter_code
_entity_poly.pdbx_strand_id
1 'polypeptide(L)'
;MKAIATHLSRPSVQILAGISSFAAGLFGPQLIGYARDFKDYFDSQRASSSNLRELLQRMALYQWQEAPIWGHGIKAPRGPAVTNFMPVGSHHTWLGLLYVHGIVGFIALALAMLYSFIELLIKAQKSKAAQTGLAVLLVLILFSLGENLETLAYLYWPGLLMLGIAFKEPFPALFAHFKPQFNQSQA
;
A
#
# COMPACT_ATOMS: atom_id res chain seq x y z
N MET A 1 -12.39 -15.45 4.70
CA MET A 1 -12.81 -14.53 3.62
C MET A 1 -11.88 -14.76 2.42
N LYS A 2 -12.33 -15.45 1.36
CA LYS A 2 -11.47 -15.85 0.22
C LYS A 2 -11.49 -14.71 -0.82
N ALA A 3 -10.32 -14.17 -1.18
CA ALA A 3 -10.21 -13.02 -2.10
C ALA A 3 -10.74 -13.35 -3.50
N ILE A 4 -11.65 -12.52 -4.02
CA ILE A 4 -12.31 -12.67 -5.33
C ILE A 4 -11.29 -12.75 -6.48
N ALA A 5 -10.15 -12.05 -6.34
CA ALA A 5 -9.07 -12.04 -7.31
C ALA A 5 -8.44 -13.42 -7.61
N THR A 6 -8.67 -14.43 -6.77
CA THR A 6 -8.11 -15.78 -6.95
C THR A 6 -9.00 -16.72 -7.79
N HIS A 7 -10.22 -16.31 -8.16
CA HIS A 7 -11.19 -17.17 -8.84
C HIS A 7 -11.90 -16.52 -10.05
N LEU A 8 -11.26 -15.55 -10.73
CA LEU A 8 -11.85 -14.84 -11.88
C LEU A 8 -12.33 -15.74 -13.04
N SER A 9 -11.78 -16.94 -13.17
CA SER A 9 -12.10 -17.90 -14.23
C SER A 9 -13.32 -18.79 -13.94
N ARG A 10 -14.00 -18.61 -12.80
CA ARG A 10 -15.20 -19.39 -12.48
C ARG A 10 -16.43 -18.85 -13.23
N PRO A 11 -17.22 -19.68 -13.93
CA PRO A 11 -18.38 -19.24 -14.71
C PRO A 11 -19.43 -18.49 -13.87
N SER A 12 -19.66 -18.94 -12.63
CA SER A 12 -20.59 -18.29 -11.71
C SER A 12 -20.15 -16.88 -11.31
N VAL A 13 -18.84 -16.63 -11.21
CA VAL A 13 -18.29 -15.31 -10.92
C VAL A 13 -18.47 -14.38 -12.12
N GLN A 14 -18.32 -14.89 -13.34
CA GLN A 14 -18.50 -14.12 -14.58
C GLN A 14 -19.97 -13.75 -14.80
N ILE A 15 -20.89 -14.68 -14.57
CA ILE A 15 -22.34 -14.43 -14.67
C ILE A 15 -22.76 -13.39 -13.63
N LEU A 16 -22.30 -13.53 -12.38
CA LEU A 16 -22.59 -12.57 -11.33
C LEU A 16 -22.00 -11.19 -11.65
N ALA A 17 -20.78 -11.13 -12.19
CA ALA A 17 -20.15 -9.89 -12.62
C ALA A 17 -20.94 -9.21 -13.76
N GLY A 18 -21.45 -9.99 -14.73
CA GLY A 18 -22.29 -9.48 -15.81
C GLY A 18 -23.61 -8.88 -15.34
N ILE A 19 -24.34 -9.59 -14.46
CA ILE A 19 -25.58 -9.08 -13.86
C ILE A 19 -25.31 -7.82 -13.03
N SER A 20 -24.23 -7.83 -12.25
CA SER A 20 -23.82 -6.68 -11.44
C SER A 20 -23.46 -5.48 -12.30
N SER A 21 -22.73 -5.69 -13.41
CA SER A 21 -22.36 -4.64 -14.35
C SER A 21 -23.57 -4.02 -15.03
N PHE A 22 -24.57 -4.83 -15.40
CA PHE A 22 -25.80 -4.34 -16.02
C PHE A 22 -26.63 -3.50 -15.04
N ALA A 23 -26.83 -4.01 -13.81
CA ALA A 23 -27.54 -3.27 -12.77
C ALA A 23 -26.81 -1.96 -12.40
N ALA A 24 -25.48 -2.00 -12.28
CA ALA A 24 -24.66 -0.82 -12.05
C ALA A 24 -24.74 0.20 -13.20
N GLY A 25 -24.91 -0.25 -14.45
CA GLY A 25 -25.16 0.64 -15.59
C GLY A 25 -26.53 1.30 -15.54
N LEU A 26 -27.58 0.54 -15.20
CA LEU A 26 -28.96 1.03 -15.14
C LEU A 26 -29.18 2.08 -14.05
N PHE A 27 -28.57 1.87 -12.87
CA PHE A 27 -28.63 2.81 -11.73
C PHE A 27 -27.39 3.69 -11.61
N GLY A 28 -26.48 3.62 -12.58
CA GLY A 28 -25.18 4.28 -12.54
C GLY A 28 -25.28 5.78 -12.26
N PRO A 29 -26.10 6.55 -13.00
CA PRO A 29 -26.23 7.99 -12.77
C PRO A 29 -26.71 8.34 -11.36
N GLN A 30 -27.72 7.63 -10.82
CA GLN A 30 -28.22 7.86 -9.46
C GLN A 30 -27.19 7.45 -8.41
N LEU A 31 -26.52 6.31 -8.60
CA LEU A 31 -25.48 5.82 -7.69
C LEU A 31 -24.27 6.77 -7.65
N ILE A 32 -23.85 7.30 -8.80
CA ILE A 32 -22.76 8.27 -8.88
C ILE A 32 -23.20 9.60 -8.24
N GLY A 33 -24.46 10.01 -8.40
CA GLY A 33 -25.03 11.16 -7.69
C GLY A 33 -24.93 11.01 -6.18
N TYR A 34 -25.49 9.92 -5.63
CA TYR A 34 -25.41 9.63 -4.20
C TYR A 34 -23.97 9.47 -3.69
N ALA A 35 -23.09 8.87 -4.48
CA ALA A 35 -21.68 8.74 -4.11
C ALA A 35 -20.96 10.09 -4.07
N ARG A 36 -21.27 11.01 -5.00
CA ARG A 36 -20.75 12.38 -4.98
C ARG A 36 -21.29 13.16 -3.79
N ASP A 37 -22.59 13.14 -3.55
CA ASP A 37 -23.21 13.85 -2.43
C ASP A 37 -22.70 13.34 -1.09
N PHE A 38 -22.54 12.02 -0.94
CA PHE A 38 -21.95 11.40 0.24
C PHE A 38 -20.47 11.80 0.41
N LYS A 39 -19.70 11.80 -0.69
CA LYS A 39 -18.30 12.22 -0.68
C LYS A 39 -18.18 13.70 -0.29
N ASP A 40 -18.98 14.59 -0.86
CA ASP A 40 -18.92 16.02 -0.58
C ASP A 40 -19.36 16.33 0.86
N TYR A 41 -20.37 15.61 1.37
CA TYR A 41 -20.75 15.65 2.78
C TYR A 41 -19.61 15.16 3.70
N PHE A 42 -18.97 14.04 3.37
CA PHE A 42 -17.86 13.50 4.15
C PHE A 42 -16.61 14.40 4.11
N ASP A 43 -16.29 14.95 2.95
CA ASP A 43 -15.16 15.86 2.74
C ASP A 43 -15.38 17.18 3.48
N SER A 44 -16.61 17.73 3.47
CA SER A 44 -16.94 18.95 4.21
C SER A 44 -16.81 18.78 5.74
N GLN A 45 -17.11 17.60 6.27
CA GLN A 45 -16.93 17.27 7.70
C GLN A 45 -15.46 17.03 8.08
N ARG A 46 -14.58 16.71 7.12
CA ARG A 46 -13.14 16.47 7.34
C ARG A 46 -12.24 17.56 6.80
N ALA A 47 -12.80 18.68 6.32
CA ALA A 47 -12.10 19.72 5.59
C ALA A 47 -10.88 20.28 6.35
N SER A 48 -10.99 20.55 7.65
CA SER A 48 -9.89 21.09 8.46
C SER A 48 -8.69 20.13 8.54
N SER A 49 -8.94 18.84 8.79
CA SER A 49 -7.88 17.82 8.83
C SER A 49 -7.26 17.54 7.45
N SER A 50 -8.07 17.63 6.39
CA SER A 50 -7.64 17.39 5.02
C SER A 50 -6.77 18.53 4.51
N ASN A 51 -7.15 19.78 4.79
CA ASN A 51 -6.38 20.97 4.45
C ASN A 51 -5.03 20.99 5.16
N LEU A 52 -5.00 20.63 6.45
CA LEU A 52 -3.75 20.55 7.20
C LEU A 52 -2.82 19.46 6.66
N ARG A 53 -3.38 18.28 6.34
CA ARG A 53 -2.61 17.19 5.75
C ARG A 53 -2.06 17.58 4.38
N GLU A 54 -2.86 18.23 3.54
CA GLU A 54 -2.42 18.72 2.23
C GLU A 54 -1.29 19.75 2.37
N LEU A 55 -1.42 20.68 3.30
CA LEU A 55 -0.40 21.68 3.58
C LEU A 55 0.93 21.03 4.01
N LEU A 56 0.86 20.05 4.92
CA LEU A 56 2.03 19.27 5.36
C LEU A 56 2.67 18.49 4.19
N GLN A 57 1.86 17.92 3.30
CA GLN A 57 2.33 17.22 2.11
C GLN A 57 3.06 18.14 1.13
N ARG A 58 2.50 19.33 0.87
CA ARG A 58 3.13 20.34 0.01
C ARG A 58 4.46 20.83 0.58
N MET A 59 4.52 21.07 1.90
CA MET A 59 5.77 21.44 2.58
C MET A 59 6.81 20.33 2.53
N ALA A 60 6.40 19.07 2.72
CA ALA A 60 7.33 17.94 2.64
C ALA A 60 7.96 17.83 1.26
N LEU A 61 7.17 17.99 0.19
CA LEU A 61 7.67 17.97 -1.18
C LEU A 61 8.57 19.17 -1.49
N TYR A 62 8.19 20.37 -1.04
CA TYR A 62 8.98 21.58 -1.24
C TYR A 62 10.35 21.46 -0.55
N GLN A 63 10.36 21.10 0.75
CA GLN A 63 11.60 20.99 1.52
C GLN A 63 12.46 19.82 1.06
N TRP A 64 11.88 18.72 0.59
CA TRP A 64 12.64 17.59 0.03
C TRP A 64 13.66 18.01 -1.05
N GLN A 65 13.37 19.07 -1.82
CA GLN A 65 14.28 19.57 -2.85
C GLN A 65 15.63 20.04 -2.29
N GLU A 66 15.71 20.38 -1.00
CA GLU A 66 16.94 20.77 -0.31
C GLU A 66 17.85 19.56 -0.03
N ALA A 67 17.28 18.36 0.13
CA ALA A 67 18.00 17.12 0.40
C ALA A 67 17.44 15.93 -0.42
N PRO A 68 17.58 15.96 -1.76
CA PRO A 68 16.79 15.09 -2.63
C PRO A 68 17.19 13.61 -2.57
N ILE A 69 18.48 13.33 -2.39
CA ILE A 69 19.02 11.96 -2.48
C ILE A 69 18.78 11.19 -1.17
N TRP A 70 19.27 11.74 -0.06
CA TRP A 70 19.30 11.07 1.25
C TRP A 70 18.24 11.59 2.23
N GLY A 71 17.56 12.68 1.91
CA GLY A 71 16.60 13.33 2.81
C GLY A 71 17.26 14.04 3.99
N HIS A 72 16.43 14.56 4.88
CA HIS A 72 16.84 15.36 6.03
C HIS A 72 17.29 14.52 7.24
N GLY A 73 17.12 13.19 7.18
CA GLY A 73 17.50 12.23 8.22
C GLY A 73 16.57 12.19 9.43
N ILE A 74 16.15 13.36 9.94
CA ILE A 74 15.24 13.49 11.08
C ILE A 74 14.10 14.46 10.76
N LYS A 75 12.92 14.19 11.34
CA LYS A 75 11.81 15.15 11.31
C LYS A 75 12.11 16.27 12.31
N ALA A 76 11.85 17.51 11.92
CA ALA A 76 11.94 18.63 12.85
C ALA A 76 11.00 18.39 14.06
N PRO A 77 11.44 18.65 15.31
CA PRO A 77 10.61 18.39 16.50
C PRO A 77 9.29 19.16 16.51
N ARG A 78 9.26 20.31 15.81
CA ARG A 78 8.09 21.19 15.73
C ARG A 78 7.98 21.76 14.33
N GLY A 79 6.77 21.74 13.77
CA GLY A 79 6.48 22.38 12.49
C GLY A 79 6.17 23.88 12.62
N PRO A 80 6.01 24.59 11.49
CA PRO A 80 5.57 25.98 11.45
C PRO A 80 4.20 26.20 12.11
N ALA A 81 3.91 27.43 12.56
CA ALA A 81 2.60 27.76 13.15
C ALA A 81 1.43 27.47 12.20
N VAL A 82 1.63 27.65 10.89
CA VAL A 82 0.64 27.34 9.84
C VAL A 82 0.29 25.85 9.76
N THR A 83 1.14 24.94 10.26
CA THR A 83 0.82 23.50 10.38
C THR A 83 0.25 23.12 11.74
N ASN A 84 -0.26 24.08 12.52
CA ASN A 84 -0.59 23.86 13.93
C ASN A 84 0.59 23.23 14.70
N PHE A 85 1.81 23.62 14.33
CA PHE A 85 3.06 23.10 14.87
C PHE A 85 3.34 21.60 14.62
N MET A 86 2.57 20.94 13.75
CA MET A 86 2.79 19.55 13.38
C MET A 86 4.06 19.40 12.53
N PRO A 87 4.93 18.41 12.83
CA PRO A 87 6.17 18.17 12.08
C PRO A 87 5.91 17.86 10.60
N VAL A 88 6.74 18.41 9.71
CA VAL A 88 6.72 18.08 8.27
C VAL A 88 7.10 16.61 8.07
N GLY A 89 6.41 15.92 7.16
CA GLY A 89 6.65 14.49 6.87
C GLY A 89 6.05 13.50 7.88
N SER A 90 5.24 13.96 8.84
CA SER A 90 4.64 13.08 9.87
C SER A 90 3.36 12.36 9.45
N HIS A 91 2.52 12.94 8.59
CA HIS A 91 1.14 12.49 8.34
C HIS A 91 0.92 11.72 7.01
N HIS A 92 1.99 11.29 6.33
CA HIS A 92 1.90 10.52 5.10
C HIS A 92 3.18 9.74 4.86
N THR A 93 3.13 8.41 4.74
CA THR A 93 4.34 7.58 4.58
C THR A 93 5.19 8.03 3.40
N TRP A 94 4.66 8.09 2.19
CA TRP A 94 5.51 8.23 0.99
C TRP A 94 6.21 9.59 0.90
N LEU A 95 5.48 10.70 1.10
CA LEU A 95 6.09 12.02 1.19
C LEU A 95 6.93 12.22 2.45
N GLY A 96 6.56 11.57 3.56
CA GLY A 96 7.39 11.53 4.76
C GLY A 96 8.73 10.81 4.51
N LEU A 97 8.71 9.69 3.81
CA LEU A 97 9.89 8.94 3.42
C LEU A 97 10.76 9.75 2.46
N LEU A 98 10.13 10.42 1.49
CA LEU A 98 10.82 11.31 0.58
C LEU A 98 11.50 12.46 1.35
N TYR A 99 10.81 13.07 2.31
CA TYR A 99 11.35 14.14 3.15
C TYR A 99 12.52 13.66 4.04
N VAL A 100 12.36 12.54 4.76
CA VAL A 100 13.34 12.08 5.76
C VAL A 100 14.47 11.26 5.14
N HIS A 101 14.20 10.46 4.10
CA HIS A 101 15.14 9.48 3.52
C HIS A 101 15.41 9.70 2.03
N GLY A 102 14.87 10.78 1.44
CA GLY A 102 15.11 11.14 0.05
C GLY A 102 14.57 10.09 -0.93
N ILE A 103 15.05 10.20 -2.17
CA ILE A 103 14.66 9.28 -3.24
C ILE A 103 15.16 7.85 -2.98
N VAL A 104 16.27 7.69 -2.26
CA VAL A 104 16.83 6.37 -1.93
C VAL A 104 15.86 5.60 -1.03
N GLY A 105 15.40 6.22 0.06
CA GLY A 105 14.40 5.60 0.94
C GLY A 105 13.09 5.32 0.21
N PHE A 106 12.62 6.30 -0.58
CA PHE A 106 11.40 6.17 -1.40
C PHE A 106 11.46 4.93 -2.32
N ILE A 107 12.53 4.80 -3.10
CA ILE A 107 12.70 3.70 -4.04
C ILE A 107 12.91 2.38 -3.30
N ALA A 108 13.68 2.36 -2.20
CA ALA A 108 13.91 1.15 -1.42
C ALA A 108 12.59 0.53 -0.92
N LEU A 109 11.69 1.36 -0.37
CA LEU A 109 10.37 0.90 0.06
C LEU A 109 9.50 0.48 -1.11
N ALA A 110 9.45 1.29 -2.18
CA ALA A 110 8.65 1.00 -3.37
C ALA A 110 9.03 -0.35 -4.00
N LEU A 111 10.33 -0.59 -4.18
CA LEU A 111 10.83 -1.84 -4.75
C LEU A 111 10.57 -3.03 -3.83
N ALA A 112 10.80 -2.88 -2.52
CA ALA A 112 10.53 -3.96 -1.57
C ALA A 112 9.04 -4.36 -1.58
N MET A 113 8.13 -3.39 -1.58
CA MET A 113 6.69 -3.64 -1.63
C MET A 113 6.25 -4.23 -2.97
N LEU A 114 6.76 -3.72 -4.09
CA LEU A 114 6.43 -4.21 -5.42
C LEU A 114 6.92 -5.65 -5.64
N TYR A 115 8.18 -5.93 -5.30
CA TYR A 115 8.76 -7.26 -5.42
C TYR A 115 8.01 -8.26 -4.53
N SER A 116 7.76 -7.88 -3.26
CA SER A 116 6.97 -8.68 -2.31
C SER A 116 5.57 -9.00 -2.86
N PHE A 117 4.92 -8.02 -3.49
CA PHE A 117 3.60 -8.18 -4.07
C PHE A 117 3.60 -9.17 -5.23
N ILE A 118 4.53 -9.02 -6.18
CA ILE A 118 4.65 -9.91 -7.33
C ILE A 118 4.94 -11.34 -6.89
N GLU A 119 5.91 -11.52 -5.99
CA GLU A 119 6.30 -12.84 -5.49
C GLU A 119 5.13 -13.54 -4.78
N LEU A 120 4.46 -12.85 -3.85
CA LEU A 120 3.33 -13.42 -3.10
C LEU A 120 2.11 -13.62 -3.99
N LEU A 121 1.87 -12.78 -5.00
CA LEU A 121 0.79 -12.98 -5.97
C LEU A 121 0.94 -14.29 -6.72
N ILE A 122 2.18 -14.66 -7.09
CA ILE A 122 2.49 -15.93 -7.75
C ILE A 122 2.35 -17.10 -6.77
N LYS A 123 2.94 -17.01 -5.57
CA LYS A 123 2.89 -18.09 -4.56
C LYS A 123 1.48 -18.35 -4.01
N ALA A 124 0.66 -17.31 -3.89
CA ALA A 124 -0.71 -17.39 -3.40
C ALA A 124 -1.63 -18.25 -4.29
N GLN A 125 -1.23 -18.55 -5.53
CA GLN A 125 -1.99 -19.45 -6.40
C GLN A 125 -2.06 -20.89 -5.89
N LYS A 126 -1.08 -21.30 -5.06
CA LYS A 126 -1.00 -22.68 -4.54
C LYS A 126 -0.89 -22.77 -3.03
N SER A 127 -0.39 -21.75 -2.35
CA SER A 127 -0.20 -21.78 -0.91
C SER A 127 -1.21 -20.94 -0.13
N LYS A 128 -1.75 -21.51 0.94
CA LYS A 128 -2.60 -20.80 1.91
C LYS A 128 -1.82 -19.80 2.76
N ALA A 129 -0.58 -20.12 3.12
CA ALA A 129 0.28 -19.18 3.83
C ALA A 129 0.60 -17.97 2.95
N ALA A 130 0.90 -18.19 1.66
CA ALA A 130 1.11 -17.09 0.71
C ALA A 130 -0.15 -16.24 0.47
N GLN A 131 -1.35 -16.85 0.48
CA GLN A 131 -2.61 -16.09 0.43
C GLN A 131 -2.76 -15.15 1.64
N THR A 132 -2.46 -15.63 2.84
CA THR A 132 -2.48 -14.81 4.05
C THR A 132 -1.41 -13.73 4.00
N GLY A 133 -0.20 -14.06 3.58
CA GLY A 133 0.89 -13.09 3.40
C GLY A 133 0.54 -11.99 2.41
N LEU A 134 -0.08 -12.34 1.27
CA LEU A 134 -0.54 -11.36 0.28
C LEU A 134 -1.62 -10.44 0.85
N ALA A 135 -2.58 -10.99 1.63
CA ALA A 135 -3.60 -10.18 2.28
C ALA A 135 -3.00 -9.20 3.30
N VAL A 136 -2.04 -9.66 4.12
CA VAL A 136 -1.29 -8.82 5.05
C VAL A 136 -0.53 -7.73 4.28
N LEU A 137 0.19 -8.08 3.21
CA LEU A 137 0.91 -7.11 2.39
C LEU A 137 -0.04 -6.04 1.86
N LEU A 138 -1.17 -6.43 1.27
CA LEU A 138 -2.17 -5.49 0.74
C LEU A 138 -2.67 -4.52 1.82
N VAL A 139 -2.92 -5.01 3.03
CA VAL A 139 -3.26 -4.16 4.17
C VAL A 139 -2.14 -3.15 4.44
N LEU A 140 -0.89 -3.59 4.50
CA LEU A 140 0.26 -2.69 4.70
C LEU A 140 0.40 -1.65 3.58
N ILE A 141 0.20 -2.04 2.31
CA ILE A 141 0.19 -1.11 1.16
C ILE A 141 -0.90 -0.06 1.35
N LEU A 142 -2.14 -0.47 1.61
CA LEU A 142 -3.26 0.45 1.76
C LEU A 142 -3.06 1.43 2.92
N PHE A 143 -2.59 0.94 4.06
CA PHE A 143 -2.29 1.81 5.19
C PHE A 143 -1.10 2.76 4.93
N SER A 144 -0.09 2.34 4.16
CA SER A 144 1.02 3.23 3.76
C SER A 144 0.56 4.45 2.96
N LEU A 145 -0.58 4.36 2.26
CA LEU A 145 -1.13 5.48 1.49
C LEU A 145 -1.90 6.47 2.38
N GLY A 146 -2.48 5.98 3.47
CA GLY A 146 -3.29 6.79 4.38
C GLY A 146 -2.48 7.45 5.49
N GLU A 147 -1.56 6.70 6.09
CA GLU A 147 -0.92 7.00 7.37
C GLU A 147 0.61 6.81 7.30
N ASN A 148 1.31 7.14 8.38
CA ASN A 148 2.75 6.91 8.52
C ASN A 148 3.06 5.50 9.05
N LEU A 149 3.98 4.77 8.40
CA LEU A 149 4.34 3.40 8.84
C LEU A 149 4.87 3.35 10.27
N GLU A 150 5.54 4.39 10.74
CA GLU A 150 6.02 4.48 12.12
C GLU A 150 4.86 4.38 13.12
N THR A 151 3.74 5.03 12.81
CA THR A 151 2.51 4.96 13.64
C THR A 151 1.90 3.57 13.62
N LEU A 152 2.14 2.79 12.56
CA LEU A 152 1.66 1.43 12.41
C LEU A 152 2.69 0.37 12.85
N ALA A 153 3.74 0.72 13.58
CA ALA A 153 4.79 -0.23 13.98
C ALA A 153 4.24 -1.53 14.61
N TYR A 154 3.20 -1.43 15.44
CA TYR A 154 2.55 -2.59 16.07
C TYR A 154 1.77 -3.49 15.10
N LEU A 155 1.28 -2.94 13.98
CA LEU A 155 0.68 -3.73 12.91
C LEU A 155 1.76 -4.33 12.00
N TYR A 156 2.82 -3.56 11.72
CA TYR A 156 3.93 -3.98 10.87
C TYR A 156 4.69 -5.15 11.45
N TRP A 157 4.97 -5.16 12.76
CA TRP A 157 5.74 -6.23 13.39
C TRP A 157 5.19 -7.65 13.13
N PRO A 158 3.94 -7.98 13.52
CA PRO A 158 3.36 -9.29 13.21
C PRO A 158 3.13 -9.47 11.70
N GLY A 159 2.90 -8.39 10.95
CA GLY A 159 2.76 -8.44 9.51
C GLY A 159 4.03 -8.94 8.81
N LEU A 160 5.19 -8.43 9.20
CA LEU A 160 6.49 -8.84 8.66
C LEU A 160 6.81 -10.31 8.98
N LEU A 161 6.44 -10.79 10.17
CA LEU A 161 6.57 -12.22 10.50
C LEU A 161 5.74 -13.10 9.55
N MET A 162 4.48 -12.72 9.31
CA MET A 162 3.62 -13.44 8.37
C MET A 162 4.14 -13.40 6.93
N LEU A 163 4.73 -12.28 6.51
CA LEU A 163 5.39 -12.17 5.21
C LEU A 163 6.59 -13.11 5.12
N GLY A 164 7.43 -13.17 6.17
CA GLY A 164 8.56 -14.10 6.23
C GLY A 164 8.14 -15.58 6.11
N ILE A 165 7.04 -15.96 6.75
CA ILE A 165 6.46 -17.32 6.60
C ILE A 165 5.97 -17.53 5.16
N ALA A 166 5.24 -16.57 4.61
CA ALA A 166 4.69 -16.63 3.26
C ALA A 166 5.78 -16.71 2.17
N PHE A 167 6.92 -16.04 2.35
CA PHE A 167 8.04 -16.11 1.41
C PHE A 167 8.76 -17.46 1.39
N LYS A 168 8.67 -18.27 2.44
CA LYS A 168 9.24 -19.63 2.44
C LYS A 168 8.47 -20.61 1.56
N GLU A 169 7.26 -20.24 1.15
CA GLU A 169 6.41 -21.09 0.31
C GLU A 169 7.03 -21.29 -1.09
N PRO A 170 6.91 -22.49 -1.67
CA PRO A 170 7.46 -22.78 -2.99
C PRO A 170 6.69 -22.04 -4.09
N PHE A 171 7.42 -21.65 -5.13
CA PHE A 171 6.77 -21.18 -6.36
C PHE A 171 5.98 -22.33 -7.01
N PRO A 172 4.87 -22.01 -7.72
CA PRO A 172 4.18 -23.00 -8.56
C PRO A 172 5.14 -23.63 -9.57
N ALA A 173 4.90 -24.89 -9.95
CA ALA A 173 5.79 -25.67 -10.83
C ALA A 173 6.18 -24.96 -12.14
N LEU A 174 5.29 -24.12 -12.69
CA LEU A 174 5.54 -23.29 -13.88
C LEU A 174 6.75 -22.35 -13.70
N PHE A 175 6.99 -21.86 -12.48
CA PHE A 175 8.08 -20.94 -12.13
C PHE A 175 9.23 -21.64 -11.40
N ALA A 176 9.10 -22.93 -11.07
CA ALA A 176 10.15 -23.70 -10.41
C ALA A 176 11.42 -23.84 -11.27
N HIS A 177 11.32 -23.67 -12.59
CA HIS A 177 12.45 -23.71 -13.52
C HIS A 177 13.42 -22.52 -13.40
N PHE A 178 13.01 -21.44 -12.74
CA PHE A 178 13.84 -20.24 -12.51
C PHE A 178 14.62 -20.27 -11.20
N LYS A 179 14.65 -21.41 -10.48
CA LYS A 179 15.43 -21.51 -9.25
C LYS A 179 16.93 -21.47 -9.62
N PRO A 180 17.69 -20.44 -9.20
CA PRO A 180 19.12 -20.44 -9.48
C PRO A 180 19.78 -21.58 -8.69
N GLN A 181 20.58 -22.39 -9.38
CA GLN A 181 21.23 -23.60 -8.86
C GLN A 181 22.43 -23.27 -7.95
N PHE A 182 22.26 -22.39 -6.96
CA PHE A 182 23.38 -21.95 -6.11
C PHE A 182 23.89 -22.99 -5.10
N ASN A 183 23.42 -24.23 -5.13
CA ASN A 183 23.80 -25.21 -4.10
C ASN A 183 23.90 -26.67 -4.59
N GLN A 184 24.48 -26.89 -5.78
CA GLN A 184 24.79 -28.26 -6.27
C GLN A 184 26.30 -28.57 -6.35
N SER A 185 27.18 -27.74 -5.79
CA SER A 185 28.64 -27.94 -5.91
C SER A 185 29.38 -28.12 -4.57
N GLN A 186 28.78 -28.79 -3.58
CA GLN A 186 29.53 -29.33 -2.44
C GLN A 186 28.99 -30.73 -2.09
N ALA A 187 29.56 -31.72 -2.78
CA ALA A 187 29.64 -33.11 -2.38
C ALA A 187 31.13 -33.48 -2.31
#